data_AF-A0A9E5YU73-F1
#
_entry.id   AF-A0A9E5YU73-F1
#
_cell.length_a   1.000
_cell.length_b   1.000
_cell.length_c   1.000
_cell.angle_alpha   90.00
_cell.angle_beta   90.00
_cell.angle_gamma   90.00
#
_symmetry.space_group_name_H-M   'P 1'
#
loop_
_entity.id
_entity.type
_entity.pdbx_description
1 polymer ?
#
loop_
_entity_poly.entity_id
_entity_poly.type
_entity_poly.pdbx_seq_one_letter_code
_entity_poly.pdbx_strand_id
1 'polypeptide(L)'
;MSLLHHYFVIVRTSFADAGLSDKQIWALAETAAFALTSLTPEAKNFWPWDKQGYYTNHNYPEIVELQKKLERPFVERKSFDEYVRAGIEVVINNQF
;
A
#
# COMPACT_ATOMS: atom_id res chain seq x y z
N MET A 1 -12.83 -9.01 -9.05
CA MET A 1 -12.25 -7.68 -8.80
C MET A 1 -11.30 -7.82 -7.63
N SER A 2 -10.03 -7.44 -7.75
CA SER A 2 -9.01 -7.61 -6.68
C SER A 2 -8.92 -6.37 -5.78
N LEU A 3 -8.36 -6.51 -4.57
CA LEU A 3 -8.05 -5.39 -3.65
C LEU A 3 -7.22 -4.31 -4.33
N LEU A 4 -6.23 -4.73 -5.11
CA LEU A 4 -5.37 -3.87 -5.93
C LEU A 4 -6.17 -3.00 -6.88
N HIS A 5 -7.07 -3.62 -7.66
CA HIS A 5 -7.87 -2.90 -8.63
C HIS A 5 -8.81 -1.89 -7.94
N HIS A 6 -9.40 -2.25 -6.80
CA HIS A 6 -10.28 -1.34 -6.07
C HIS A 6 -9.52 -0.14 -5.51
N TYR A 7 -8.36 -0.38 -4.88
CA TYR A 7 -7.48 0.68 -4.39
C TYR A 7 -7.05 1.61 -5.53
N PHE A 8 -6.61 1.04 -6.65
CA PHE A 8 -6.18 1.78 -7.83
C PHE A 8 -7.27 2.71 -8.34
N VAL A 9 -8.51 2.21 -8.47
CA VAL A 9 -9.66 3.01 -8.91
C VAL A 9 -9.92 4.14 -7.92
N ILE A 10 -9.95 3.88 -6.61
CA ILE A 10 -10.19 4.92 -5.60
C ILE A 10 -9.15 6.04 -5.69
N VAL A 11 -7.85 5.71 -5.74
CA VAL A 11 -6.80 6.73 -5.84
C VAL A 11 -6.96 7.54 -7.12
N ARG A 12 -7.20 6.86 -8.26
CA ARG A 12 -7.36 7.53 -9.55
C ARG A 12 -8.57 8.46 -9.63
N THR A 13 -9.67 8.14 -8.93
CA THR A 13 -10.89 8.94 -8.99
C THR A 13 -10.98 9.98 -7.87
N SER A 14 -10.72 9.56 -6.63
CA SER A 14 -10.97 10.37 -5.43
C SER A 14 -9.77 11.22 -5.01
N PHE A 15 -8.58 10.92 -5.56
CA PHE A 15 -7.32 11.64 -5.30
C PHE A 15 -6.64 12.05 -6.60
N ALA A 16 -7.44 12.30 -7.65
CA ALA A 16 -6.94 12.65 -8.99
C ALA A 16 -6.10 13.95 -9.00
N ASP A 17 -6.36 14.85 -8.05
CA ASP A 17 -5.66 16.12 -7.85
C ASP A 17 -4.19 15.94 -7.48
N ALA A 18 -3.81 14.77 -6.94
CA ALA A 18 -2.43 14.44 -6.62
C ALA A 18 -1.54 14.23 -7.86
N GLY A 19 -2.11 14.09 -9.06
CA GLY A 19 -1.36 13.99 -10.31
C GLY A 19 -0.45 12.76 -10.41
N LEU A 20 -0.79 11.68 -9.70
CA LEU A 20 0.02 10.45 -9.70
C LEU A 20 -0.02 9.72 -11.04
N SER A 21 1.13 9.17 -11.43
CA SER A 21 1.21 8.23 -12.55
C SER A 21 0.64 6.85 -12.20
N ASP A 22 0.25 6.08 -13.22
CA ASP A 22 -0.25 4.71 -13.03
C ASP A 22 0.76 3.82 -12.26
N LYS A 23 2.08 4.02 -12.46
CA LYS A 23 3.12 3.29 -11.73
C LYS A 23 3.11 3.64 -10.23
N GLN A 24 2.94 4.91 -9.89
CA GLN A 24 2.86 5.35 -8.48
C GLN A 24 1.59 4.85 -7.80
N ILE A 25 0.45 4.89 -8.51
CA ILE A 25 -0.82 4.37 -7.99
C ILE A 25 -0.72 2.85 -7.79
N TRP A 26 -0.12 2.13 -8.75
CA TRP A 26 0.12 0.69 -8.61
C TRP A 26 1.00 0.38 -7.41
N ALA A 27 2.12 1.09 -7.22
CA ALA A 27 3.02 0.86 -6.09
C ALA A 27 2.34 1.12 -4.73
N LEU A 28 1.48 2.14 -4.65
CA LEU A 28 0.63 2.39 -3.48
C LEU A 28 -0.36 1.26 -3.24
N ALA A 29 -1.05 0.80 -4.29
CA ALA A 29 -2.02 -0.28 -4.19
C ALA A 29 -1.36 -1.59 -3.73
N GLU A 30 -0.19 -1.92 -4.28
CA GLU A 30 0.59 -3.10 -3.92
C GLU A 30 1.02 -3.05 -2.46
N THR A 31 1.60 -1.92 -2.04
CA THR A 31 2.04 -1.71 -0.66
C THR A 31 0.86 -1.75 0.33
N ALA A 32 -0.28 -1.17 -0.05
CA ALA A 32 -1.49 -1.19 0.76
C ALA A 32 -2.06 -2.60 0.91
N ALA A 33 -2.03 -3.39 -0.16
CA ALA A 33 -2.45 -4.78 -0.13
C ALA A 33 -1.57 -5.60 0.82
N PHE A 34 -0.24 -5.45 0.73
CA PHE A 34 0.69 -6.10 1.67
C PHE A 34 0.44 -5.68 3.11
N ALA A 35 0.29 -4.39 3.37
CA ALA A 35 0.02 -3.89 4.71
C ALA A 35 -1.30 -4.46 5.26
N LEU A 36 -2.35 -4.52 4.44
CA LEU A 36 -3.63 -5.09 4.83
C LEU A 36 -3.53 -6.58 5.14
N THR A 37 -2.90 -7.38 4.28
CA THR A 37 -2.83 -8.83 4.47
C THR A 37 -1.86 -9.23 5.59
N SER A 38 -0.83 -8.43 5.83
CA SER A 38 0.30 -8.80 6.70
C SER A 38 0.37 -8.04 8.02
N LEU A 39 -0.35 -6.92 8.21
CA LEU A 39 -0.34 -6.15 9.46
C LEU A 39 -1.69 -6.19 10.19
N THR A 40 -2.79 -6.54 9.52
CA THR A 40 -4.10 -6.70 10.17
C THR A 40 -4.27 -8.12 10.72
N PRO A 41 -4.45 -8.31 12.05
CA PRO A 41 -4.53 -9.64 12.67
C PRO A 41 -5.59 -10.56 12.05
N GLU A 42 -6.75 -10.01 11.72
CA GLU A 42 -7.86 -10.74 11.09
C GLU A 42 -7.47 -11.21 9.69
N ALA A 43 -6.79 -10.35 8.93
CA ALA A 43 -6.41 -10.61 7.55
C ALA A 43 -5.29 -11.65 7.42
N LYS A 44 -4.37 -11.71 8.40
CA LYS A 44 -3.32 -12.75 8.47
C LYS A 44 -3.91 -14.16 8.43
N ASN A 45 -5.10 -14.36 8.98
CA ASN A 45 -5.74 -15.68 8.99
C ASN A 45 -6.22 -16.14 7.60
N PHE A 46 -6.36 -15.22 6.63
CA PHE A 46 -6.69 -15.59 5.25
C PHE A 46 -5.49 -16.15 4.47
N TRP A 47 -4.26 -16.00 5.00
CA TRP A 47 -3.03 -16.58 4.45
C TRP A 47 -2.39 -17.57 5.45
N PRO A 48 -3.06 -18.70 5.77
CA PRO A 48 -2.63 -19.60 6.84
C PRO A 48 -1.25 -20.26 6.58
N TRP A 49 -0.80 -20.30 5.33
CA TRP A 49 0.51 -20.83 4.94
C TRP A 49 1.65 -19.82 5.02
N ASP A 50 1.37 -18.52 5.20
CA ASP A 50 2.40 -17.49 5.32
C ASP A 50 2.30 -16.76 6.67
N LYS A 51 3.27 -17.06 7.54
CA LYS A 51 3.35 -16.51 8.90
C LYS A 51 4.49 -15.52 9.08
N GLN A 52 5.20 -15.13 8.01
CA GLN A 52 6.39 -14.29 8.12
C GLN A 52 6.07 -12.83 8.48
N GLY A 53 4.81 -12.40 8.36
CA GLY A 53 4.39 -11.04 8.73
C GLY A 53 4.59 -10.03 7.60
N TYR A 54 4.98 -8.80 7.91
CA TYR A 54 5.21 -7.75 6.91
C TYR A 54 6.56 -7.97 6.23
N TYR A 55 6.62 -8.92 5.31
CA TYR A 55 7.85 -9.28 4.62
C TYR A 55 8.14 -8.32 3.48
N THR A 56 9.41 -7.93 3.35
CA THR A 56 9.92 -7.06 2.29
C THR A 56 10.68 -7.84 1.21
N ASN A 57 10.50 -9.17 1.17
CA ASN A 57 11.15 -10.04 0.19
C ASN A 57 10.08 -10.58 -0.76
N HIS A 58 9.78 -9.82 -1.81
CA HIS A 58 8.81 -10.17 -2.85
C HIS A 58 9.35 -9.80 -4.23
N ASN A 59 8.63 -10.17 -5.30
CA ASN A 59 9.06 -10.05 -6.71
C ASN A 59 9.32 -8.61 -7.20
N TYR A 60 9.14 -7.59 -6.35
CA TYR A 60 9.21 -6.17 -6.69
C TYR A 60 10.18 -5.45 -5.73
N PRO A 61 11.49 -5.73 -5.80
CA PRO A 61 12.47 -5.13 -4.88
C PRO A 61 12.45 -3.59 -4.89
N GLU A 62 12.02 -2.97 -5.99
CA GLU A 62 11.93 -1.53 -6.16
C GLU A 62 10.94 -0.84 -5.22
N ILE A 63 9.89 -1.53 -4.75
CA ILE A 63 8.89 -0.95 -3.84
C ILE A 63 9.16 -1.26 -2.36
N VAL A 64 10.23 -1.99 -2.04
CA VAL A 64 10.57 -2.38 -0.65
C VAL A 64 10.79 -1.16 0.25
N GLU A 65 11.49 -0.15 -0.25
CA GLU A 65 11.72 1.08 0.51
C GLU A 65 10.43 1.89 0.70
N LEU A 66 9.53 1.86 -0.29
CA LEU A 66 8.19 2.43 -0.16
C LEU A 66 7.39 1.68 0.91
N GLN A 67 7.44 0.34 0.90
CA GLN A 67 6.78 -0.52 1.87
C GLN A 67 7.20 -0.17 3.30
N LYS A 68 8.51 -0.12 3.59
CA LYS A 68 9.02 0.26 4.92
C LYS A 68 8.54 1.65 5.35
N LYS A 69 8.53 2.62 4.43
CA LYS A 69 8.08 4.00 4.73
C LYS A 69 6.58 4.08 5.01
N LEU A 70 5.78 3.18 4.44
CA LEU A 70 4.32 3.16 4.58
C LEU A 70 3.80 2.25 5.69
N GLU A 71 4.66 1.45 6.32
CA GLU A 71 4.29 0.62 7.47
C GLU A 71 3.69 1.47 8.61
N ARG A 72 4.43 2.48 9.05
CA ARG A 72 4.02 3.34 10.16
C ARG A 72 2.75 4.15 9.81
N PRO A 73 2.67 4.85 8.66
CA PRO A 73 1.42 5.46 8.21
C PRO A 73 0.23 4.50 8.17
N PHE A 74 0.46 3.24 7.81
CA PHE A 74 -0.59 2.24 7.85
C PHE A 74 -1.04 1.97 9.29
N VAL A 75 -0.14 1.64 10.20
CA VAL A 75 -0.49 1.27 11.59
C VAL A 75 -1.12 2.43 12.36
N GLU A 76 -0.67 3.66 12.13
CA GLU A 76 -1.16 4.85 12.84
C GLU A 76 -2.43 5.46 12.23
N ARG A 77 -2.88 4.97 11.07
CA ARG A 77 -4.05 5.54 10.37
C ARG A 77 -5.32 5.47 11.21
N LYS A 78 -6.12 6.53 11.18
CA LYS A 78 -7.49 6.54 11.72
C LYS A 78 -8.53 6.25 10.65
N SER A 79 -8.14 6.37 9.38
CA SER A 79 -9.02 6.14 8.23
C SER A 79 -8.24 5.67 7.00
N PHE A 80 -8.96 5.18 5.99
CA PHE A 80 -8.38 4.85 4.69
C PHE A 80 -7.84 6.09 3.99
N ASP A 81 -8.59 7.19 3.98
CA ASP A 81 -8.19 8.45 3.34
C ASP A 81 -6.88 9.02 3.91
N GLU A 82 -6.71 8.97 5.23
CA GLU A 82 -5.48 9.41 5.89
C GLU A 82 -4.27 8.60 5.43
N TYR A 83 -4.45 7.27 5.35
CA TYR A 83 -3.40 6.40 4.83
C TYR A 83 -3.07 6.69 3.36
N VAL A 84 -4.08 6.90 2.51
CA VAL A 84 -3.87 7.24 1.10
C VAL A 84 -3.12 8.56 0.96
N ARG A 85 -3.48 9.60 1.73
CA ARG A 85 -2.81 10.90 1.68
C ARG A 85 -1.35 10.82 2.12
N ALA A 86 -1.07 10.14 3.24
CA ALA A 86 0.31 9.88 3.65
C ALA A 86 1.06 9.06 2.59
N GLY A 87 0.40 8.07 1.99
CA GLY A 87 0.88 7.31 0.85
C GLY A 87 1.34 8.19 -0.31
N ILE A 88 0.47 9.07 -0.77
CA ILE A 88 0.72 10.02 -1.86
C ILE A 88 1.95 10.88 -1.57
N GLU A 89 2.07 11.43 -0.35
CA GLU A 89 3.22 12.24 0.03
C GLU A 89 4.54 11.45 -0.05
N VAL A 90 4.54 10.19 0.40
CA VAL A 90 5.73 9.35 0.31
C VAL A 90 6.03 9.00 -1.15
N VAL A 91 5.02 8.66 -1.95
CA VAL A 91 5.22 8.17 -3.32
C VAL A 91 5.70 9.25 -4.29
N ILE A 92 5.31 10.51 -4.07
CA ILE A 92 5.78 11.66 -4.86
C ILE A 92 7.27 11.91 -4.61
N ASN A 93 7.71 11.72 -3.36
CA ASN A 93 9.08 11.98 -2.94
C ASN A 93 10.02 10.78 -3.10
N ASN A 94 9.51 9.62 -3.51
CA ASN A 94 10.32 8.43 -3.78
C ASN A 94 10.43 8.19 -5.28
N GLN A 95 11.66 8.12 -5.77
CA GLN A 95 11.95 7.61 -7.10
C GLN A 95 12.19 6.10 -7.00
N PHE A 96 11.29 5.30 -7.57
CA PHE A 96 11.40 3.86 -7.77
C PHE A 96 10.92 3.48 -9.17
#